data_AF-A0A7Y9DKP3-F1
#
_entry.id   AF-A0A7Y9DKP3-F1
#
_cell.length_a   1.000
_cell.length_b   1.000
_cell.length_c   1.000
_cell.angle_alpha   90.00
_cell.angle_beta   90.00
_cell.angle_gamma   90.00
#
_symmetry.space_group_name_H-M   'P 1'
#
loop_
_entity.id
_entity.type
_entity.pdbx_description
1 polymer ?
#
loop_
_entity_poly.entity_id
_entity_poly.type
_entity_poly.pdbx_seq_one_letter_code
_entity_poly.pdbx_strand_id
1 'polypeptide(L)'
;MGAVVGPELTPERRATALRAFHTLPKEDREDAVALARQGRRHPDERVAAVAWWYAAAVLQPRWYNRLPVAVPAVLVLVLLAAAFLFDNAGFALAGLVVLLGAAALVRQRILTAPLLRLMRPPAAGDMPD
;
A
#
# COMPACT_ATOMS: atom_id res chain seq x y z
N MET A 1 6.62 -8.80 13.44
CA MET A 1 6.70 -7.36 13.12
C MET A 1 5.30 -6.87 12.76
N GLY A 2 4.76 -5.90 13.49
CA GLY A 2 3.43 -5.34 13.20
C GLY A 2 3.36 -4.72 11.80
N ALA A 3 2.17 -4.72 11.19
CA ALA A 3 1.95 -4.06 9.91
C ALA A 3 2.30 -2.57 10.07
N VAL A 4 3.08 -2.01 9.13
CA VAL A 4 3.34 -0.57 9.09
C VAL A 4 2.09 0.07 8.51
N VAL A 5 1.29 0.66 9.38
CA VAL A 5 0.00 1.25 9.03
C VAL A 5 0.09 2.75 9.27
N GLY A 6 -0.42 3.54 8.32
CA GLY A 6 -0.52 4.98 8.45
C GLY A 6 -1.60 5.42 9.43
N PRO A 7 -1.67 6.71 9.77
CA PRO A 7 -2.79 7.27 10.53
C PRO A 7 -4.12 7.07 9.79
N GLU A 8 -5.21 7.05 10.55
CA GLU A 8 -6.55 7.13 9.98
C GLU A 8 -6.79 8.52 9.40
N LEU A 9 -7.28 8.60 8.16
CA LEU A 9 -7.63 9.87 7.50
C LEU A 9 -9.09 9.83 7.07
N THR A 10 -9.74 10.98 7.12
CA THR A 10 -11.06 11.17 6.51
C THR A 10 -11.01 10.89 5.00
N PRO A 11 -12.14 10.49 4.37
CA PRO A 11 -12.19 10.23 2.94
C PRO A 11 -11.68 11.41 2.08
N GLU A 12 -11.99 12.64 2.51
CA GLU A 12 -11.54 13.88 1.85
C GLU A 12 -10.03 14.02 1.90
N ARG A 13 -9.43 13.95 3.10
CA ARG A 13 -7.97 14.03 3.30
C ARG A 13 -7.23 12.94 2.53
N ARG A 14 -7.81 11.74 2.46
CA ARG A 14 -7.28 10.64 1.65
C ARG A 14 -7.29 10.98 0.17
N ALA A 15 -8.40 11.50 -0.35
CA ALA A 15 -8.51 11.89 -1.75
C ALA A 15 -7.55 13.04 -2.10
N THR A 16 -7.35 14.00 -1.18
CA THR A 16 -6.39 15.09 -1.33
C THR A 16 -4.96 14.56 -1.35
N ALA A 17 -4.57 13.71 -0.40
CA ALA A 17 -3.22 13.12 -0.37
C ALA A 17 -2.89 12.30 -1.63
N LEU A 18 -3.86 11.52 -2.14
CA LEU A 18 -3.71 10.79 -3.39
C LEU A 18 -3.55 11.75 -4.58
N ARG A 19 -4.38 12.79 -4.67
CA ARG A 19 -4.30 13.81 -5.72
C ARG A 19 -2.97 14.55 -5.69
N ALA A 20 -2.56 15.05 -4.53
CA ALA A 20 -1.30 15.77 -4.33
C ALA A 20 -0.08 14.95 -4.79
N PHE A 21 -0.06 13.65 -4.51
CA PHE A 21 0.99 12.78 -5.02
C PHE A 21 0.92 12.62 -6.54
N HIS A 22 -0.27 12.42 -7.11
CA HIS A 22 -0.43 12.30 -8.55
C HIS A 22 -0.23 13.60 -9.34
N THR A 23 -0.29 14.77 -8.69
CA THR A 23 0.06 16.05 -9.31
C THR A 23 1.56 16.33 -9.32
N LEU A 24 2.36 15.62 -8.53
CA LEU A 24 3.82 15.73 -8.62
C LEU A 24 4.34 15.27 -10.01
N PRO A 25 5.45 15.87 -10.49
CA PRO A 25 6.18 15.37 -11.65
C PRO A 25 6.46 13.87 -11.52
N LYS A 26 6.43 13.16 -12.66
CA LYS A 26 6.64 11.71 -12.67
C LYS A 26 8.01 11.33 -12.10
N GLU A 27 9.03 12.12 -12.43
CA GLU A 27 10.41 11.97 -11.95
C GLU A 27 10.49 12.01 -10.42
N ASP A 28 9.93 13.06 -9.79
CA ASP A 28 9.92 13.20 -8.33
C ASP A 28 9.20 12.03 -7.62
N ARG A 29 8.13 11.50 -8.22
CA ARG A 29 7.43 10.33 -7.66
C ARG A 29 8.29 9.08 -7.72
N GLU A 30 8.94 8.85 -8.86
CA GLU A 30 9.79 7.68 -9.07
C GLU A 30 11.02 7.75 -8.18
N ASP A 31 11.64 8.92 -8.07
CA ASP A 31 12.79 9.18 -7.19
C ASP A 31 12.43 9.03 -5.72
N ALA A 32 11.29 9.55 -5.27
CA ALA A 32 10.84 9.35 -3.90
C ALA A 32 10.68 7.86 -3.54
N VAL A 33 10.09 7.07 -4.45
CA VAL A 33 9.94 5.62 -4.27
C VAL A 33 11.30 4.91 -4.34
N ALA A 34 12.15 5.26 -5.29
CA ALA A 34 13.47 4.64 -5.48
C ALA A 34 14.39 4.91 -4.28
N LEU A 35 14.48 6.15 -3.82
CA LEU A 35 15.25 6.55 -2.65
C LEU A 35 14.73 5.85 -1.38
N ALA A 36 13.41 5.78 -1.19
CA ALA A 36 12.85 5.10 -0.03
C ALA A 36 13.18 3.60 0.00
N ARG A 37 13.24 2.93 -1.15
CA ARG A 37 13.68 1.53 -1.23
C ARG A 37 15.16 1.35 -0.88
N GLN A 38 15.97 2.37 -1.15
CA GLN A 38 17.38 2.39 -0.78
C GLN A 38 17.61 2.82 0.69
N GLY A 39 16.54 3.04 1.46
CA GLY A 39 16.66 3.51 2.85
C GLY A 39 16.96 5.01 2.97
N ARG A 40 16.84 5.77 1.87
CA ARG A 40 17.17 7.20 1.81
C ARG A 40 15.91 8.06 1.73
N ARG A 41 16.01 9.27 2.28
CA ARG A 41 14.95 10.29 2.21
C ARG A 41 15.13 11.13 0.94
N HIS A 42 14.03 11.62 0.39
CA HIS A 42 14.05 12.55 -0.74
C HIS A 42 14.64 13.91 -0.29
N PRO A 43 15.51 14.55 -1.08
CA PRO A 43 16.15 15.82 -0.69
C PRO A 43 15.16 16.98 -0.60
N ASP A 44 14.14 17.01 -1.47
CA ASP A 44 13.04 17.97 -1.36
C ASP A 44 12.04 17.53 -0.26
N GLU A 45 11.89 18.38 0.76
CA GLU A 45 10.97 18.15 1.88
C GLU A 45 9.50 18.15 1.47
N ARG A 46 9.10 18.90 0.43
CA ARG A 46 7.72 18.93 -0.07
C ARG A 46 7.36 17.58 -0.68
N VAL A 47 8.24 17.05 -1.53
CA VAL A 47 8.08 15.73 -2.14
C VAL A 47 8.05 14.64 -1.06
N ALA A 48 8.94 14.71 -0.06
CA ALA A 48 8.94 13.78 1.06
C ALA A 48 7.61 13.82 1.85
N ALA A 49 7.11 15.01 2.19
CA ALA A 49 5.85 15.16 2.92
C ALA A 49 4.65 14.62 2.13
N VAL A 50 4.54 14.95 0.85
CA VAL A 50 3.48 14.46 -0.04
C VAL A 50 3.56 12.93 -0.20
N ALA A 51 4.76 12.37 -0.36
CA ALA A 51 4.96 10.92 -0.46
C ALA A 51 4.62 10.19 0.85
N TRP A 52 4.86 10.82 2.00
CA TRP A 52 4.44 10.28 3.30
C TRP A 52 2.93 10.27 3.47
N TRP A 53 2.24 11.37 3.14
CA TRP A 53 0.77 11.44 3.20
C TRP A 53 0.11 10.48 2.20
N TYR A 54 0.70 10.28 1.02
CA TYR A 54 0.31 9.23 0.09
C TYR A 54 0.42 7.83 0.73
N ALA A 55 1.56 7.52 1.33
CA ALA A 55 1.78 6.24 2.01
C ALA A 55 0.79 6.05 3.18
N ALA A 56 0.49 7.12 3.93
CA ALA A 56 -0.51 7.11 5.00
C ALA A 56 -1.93 6.84 4.45
N ALA A 57 -2.31 7.47 3.35
CA ALA A 57 -3.60 7.31 2.67
C ALA A 57 -3.79 5.92 2.06
N VAL A 58 -2.70 5.30 1.61
CA VAL A 58 -2.69 3.95 1.03
C VAL A 58 -2.67 2.88 2.12
N LEU A 59 -1.82 3.04 3.12
CA LEU A 59 -1.62 2.09 4.21
C LEU A 59 -2.47 2.41 5.45
N GLN A 60 -3.64 3.02 5.26
CA GLN A 60 -4.60 3.26 6.34
C GLN A 60 -4.95 1.96 7.10
N PRO A 61 -5.43 2.07 8.36
CA PRO A 61 -5.78 0.94 9.22
C PRO A 61 -7.05 0.19 8.82
N ARG A 62 -7.18 -0.14 7.53
CA ARG A 62 -8.28 -0.91 6.96
C ARG A 62 -8.10 -2.40 7.23
N TRP A 63 -9.21 -3.14 7.29
CA TRP A 63 -9.23 -4.57 7.59
C TRP A 63 -8.26 -5.36 6.70
N TYR A 64 -8.24 -5.08 5.40
CA TYR A 64 -7.37 -5.76 4.44
C TYR A 64 -5.90 -5.39 4.56
N ASN A 65 -5.54 -4.27 5.19
CA ASN A 65 -4.16 -3.87 5.50
C ASN A 65 -3.67 -4.50 6.80
N ARG A 66 -4.59 -4.92 7.68
CA ARG A 66 -4.30 -5.65 8.90
C ARG A 66 -4.15 -7.16 8.67
N LEU A 67 -4.67 -7.68 7.56
CA LEU A 67 -4.55 -9.11 7.23
C LEU A 67 -3.08 -9.53 7.06
N PRO A 68 -2.64 -10.62 7.74
CA PRO A 68 -1.37 -11.26 7.47
C PRO A 68 -1.32 -11.77 6.03
N VAL A 69 -0.14 -11.70 5.41
CA VAL A 69 0.07 -12.19 4.02
C VAL A 69 -0.22 -13.69 3.89
N ALA A 70 -0.10 -14.46 4.99
CA ALA A 70 -0.43 -15.88 5.01
C ALA A 70 -1.93 -16.16 4.78
N VAL A 71 -2.84 -15.27 5.20
CA VAL A 71 -4.29 -15.50 5.09
C VAL A 71 -4.77 -15.68 3.66
N PRO A 72 -4.47 -14.78 2.70
CA PRO A 72 -4.86 -14.99 1.31
C PRO A 72 -4.17 -16.20 0.67
N ALA A 73 -2.93 -16.53 1.07
CA ALA A 73 -2.25 -17.72 0.56
C ALA A 73 -2.99 -19.00 0.97
N VAL A 74 -3.40 -19.11 2.23
CA VAL A 74 -4.22 -20.23 2.71
C VAL A 74 -5.57 -20.28 1.98
N LEU A 75 -6.22 -19.13 1.78
CA LEU A 75 -7.49 -19.07 1.06
C LEU A 75 -7.37 -19.57 -0.40
N VAL A 76 -6.29 -19.20 -1.10
CA VAL A 76 -6.00 -19.69 -2.46
C VAL A 76 -5.84 -21.22 -2.45
N LEU A 77 -5.09 -21.78 -1.49
CA LEU A 77 -4.92 -23.23 -1.39
C LEU A 77 -6.24 -23.96 -1.14
N VAL A 78 -7.10 -23.41 -0.28
CA VAL A 78 -8.44 -23.96 -0.02
C VAL A 78 -9.31 -23.93 -1.28
N LEU A 79 -9.30 -22.83 -2.03
CA LEU A 79 -10.06 -22.70 -3.28
C LEU A 79 -9.56 -23.67 -4.35
N LEU A 80 -8.25 -23.87 -4.48
CA LEU A 80 -7.69 -24.85 -5.41
C LEU A 80 -8.04 -26.29 -5.01
N ALA A 81 -7.97 -26.62 -3.72
CA ALA A 81 -8.39 -27.93 -3.22
C ALA A 81 -9.89 -28.17 -3.47
N ALA A 82 -10.74 -27.17 -3.26
CA ALA A 82 -12.16 -27.23 -3.58
C ALA A 82 -12.41 -27.38 -5.09
N ALA A 83 -11.66 -26.67 -5.94
CA ALA A 83 -11.74 -26.81 -7.39
C ALA A 83 -11.48 -28.24 -7.83
N PHE A 84 -10.48 -28.89 -7.23
CA PHE A 84 -10.15 -30.29 -7.50
C PHE A 84 -11.19 -31.25 -6.93
N LEU A 85 -11.64 -31.05 -5.69
CA LEU A 85 -12.58 -31.95 -5.01
C LEU A 85 -13.98 -31.95 -5.65
N PHE A 86 -14.42 -30.80 -6.16
CA PHE A 86 -15.74 -30.61 -6.76
C PHE A 86 -15.71 -30.55 -8.29
N ASP A 87 -14.55 -30.77 -8.92
CA ASP A 87 -14.33 -30.65 -10.36
C ASP A 87 -14.95 -29.37 -10.96
N ASN A 88 -14.73 -28.24 -10.28
CA ASN A 88 -15.39 -26.98 -10.60
C ASN A 88 -14.36 -25.88 -10.89
N ALA A 89 -14.25 -25.53 -12.16
CA ALA A 89 -13.35 -24.49 -12.66
C ALA A 89 -13.65 -23.10 -12.05
N GLY A 90 -14.87 -22.84 -11.58
CA GLY A 90 -15.24 -21.60 -10.91
C GLY A 90 -14.44 -21.35 -9.63
N PHE A 91 -14.12 -22.40 -8.86
CA PHE A 91 -13.27 -22.27 -7.67
C PHE A 91 -11.82 -21.96 -8.03
N ALA A 92 -11.29 -22.54 -9.12
CA ALA A 92 -9.96 -22.23 -9.61
C ALA A 92 -9.85 -20.76 -10.07
N LEU A 93 -10.87 -20.27 -10.78
CA LEU A 93 -10.95 -18.86 -11.20
C LEU A 93 -11.06 -17.91 -9.99
N ALA A 94 -11.88 -18.25 -8.99
CA ALA A 94 -11.94 -17.49 -7.75
C ALA A 94 -10.58 -17.46 -7.04
N GLY A 95 -9.88 -18.60 -6.97
CA GLY A 95 -8.53 -18.71 -6.43
C GLY A 95 -7.54 -17.79 -7.16
N LEU A 96 -7.60 -17.75 -8.49
CA LEU A 96 -6.77 -16.85 -9.31
C LEU A 96 -7.06 -15.37 -9.01
N VAL A 97 -8.33 -14.98 -8.89
CA VAL A 97 -8.72 -13.61 -8.54
C VAL A 97 -8.18 -13.23 -7.17
N VAL A 98 -8.32 -14.11 -6.17
CA VAL A 98 -7.76 -13.88 -4.82
C VAL A 98 -6.25 -13.76 -4.86
N LEU A 99 -5.56 -14.61 -5.62
CA LEU A 99 -4.11 -14.60 -5.77
C LEU A 99 -3.61 -13.27 -6.35
N LEU A 100 -4.23 -12.80 -7.44
CA LEU A 100 -3.88 -11.54 -8.09
C LEU A 100 -4.16 -10.34 -7.18
N GLY A 101 -5.31 -10.33 -6.50
CA GLY A 101 -5.66 -9.29 -5.53
C GLY A 101 -4.67 -9.23 -4.35
N ALA A 102 -4.30 -10.40 -3.82
CA ALA A 102 -3.31 -10.50 -2.75
C ALA A 102 -1.92 -10.03 -3.20
N ALA A 103 -1.47 -10.44 -4.39
CA ALA A 103 -0.20 -10.02 -4.96
C ALA A 103 -0.15 -8.50 -5.15
N ALA A 104 -1.24 -7.88 -5.63
CA ALA A 104 -1.35 -6.43 -5.77
C ALA A 104 -1.24 -5.71 -4.41
N LEU A 105 -1.93 -6.20 -3.38
CA LEU A 105 -1.86 -5.64 -2.03
C LEU A 105 -0.47 -5.79 -1.40
N VAL A 106 0.16 -6.96 -1.56
CA VAL A 106 1.53 -7.20 -1.06
C VAL A 106 2.52 -6.27 -1.76
N ARG A 107 2.44 -6.16 -3.09
CA ARG A 107 3.25 -5.22 -3.86
C ARG A 107 3.03 -3.79 -3.36
N GLN A 108 1.78 -3.36 -3.20
CA GLN A 108 1.45 -2.04 -2.68
C GLN A 108 2.14 -1.78 -1.34
N ARG A 109 2.02 -2.71 -0.38
CA ARG A 109 2.66 -2.60 0.95
C ARG A 109 4.18 -2.52 0.88
N ILE A 110 4.84 -3.37 0.08
CA ILE A 110 6.30 -3.35 -0.07
C ILE A 110 6.78 -2.01 -0.62
N LEU A 111 6.03 -1.43 -1.56
CA LEU A 111 6.39 -0.18 -2.21
C LEU A 111 6.13 1.06 -1.34
N THR A 112 5.08 1.05 -0.53
CA THR A 112 4.66 2.23 0.25
C THR A 112 5.13 2.23 1.71
N ALA A 113 5.40 1.06 2.31
CA ALA A 113 5.86 1.00 3.70
C ALA A 113 7.17 1.76 3.96
N PRO A 114 8.18 1.75 3.06
CA PRO A 114 9.40 2.53 3.25
C PRO A 114 9.14 4.03 3.28
N LEU A 115 8.22 4.53 2.45
CA LEU A 115 7.83 5.94 2.41
C LEU A 115 7.27 6.39 3.76
N LEU A 116 6.37 5.58 4.35
CA LEU A 116 5.77 5.91 5.65
C LEU A 116 6.80 5.95 6.79
N ARG A 117 7.86 5.15 6.71
CA ARG A 117 8.94 5.10 7.71
C ARG A 117 9.97 6.21 7.54
N LEU A 118 10.35 6.54 6.30
CA LEU A 118 11.52 7.36 6.00
C LEU A 118 11.19 8.81 5.62
N MET A 119 9.98 9.06 5.11
CA MET A 119 9.58 10.37 4.60
C MET A 119 8.76 11.18 5.61
N ARG A 120 8.68 10.75 6.87
CA ARG A 120 7.87 11.41 7.90
C ARG A 120 8.32 12.88 8.06
N PRO A 121 7.42 13.86 7.86
CA PRO A 121 7.77 15.25 8.07
C PRO A 121 8.05 15.53 9.56
N PRO A 122 9.04 16.38 9.88
CA PRO A 122 9.41 16.70 11.26
C PRO A 122 8.30 17.47 12.01
N ALA A 123 7.44 18.19 11.29
CA ALA A 123 6.25 18.86 11.82
C ALA A 123 4.98 18.18 11.28
N ALA A 124 4.60 17.03 11.83
CA ALA A 124 3.39 16.30 11.42
C ALA A 124 2.10 16.91 12.00
N GLY A 125 1.95 18.24 11.89
CA GLY A 125 0.76 19.00 12.30
C GLY A 125 -0.15 19.31 11.12
N ASP A 126 0.41 19.75 10.00
CA ASP A 126 -0.39 20.33 8.91
C ASP A 126 -0.18 19.54 7.61
N MET A 127 -1.28 19.02 7.08
CA MET A 127 -1.36 18.59 5.68
C MET A 127 -1.15 19.85 4.84
N PRO A 128 -0.30 19.84 3.78
CA PRO A 128 -0.23 21.00 2.89
C PRO A 128 -1.62 21.25 2.29
N ASP A 129 -2.15 22.45 2.53
CA ASP A 129 -3.42 22.93 1.97
C ASP A 129 -3.38 22.93 0.43
#